data_AF-A0A7M3WQL8-F1
#
_entry.id   AF-A0A7M3WQL8-F1
#
_cell.length_a   1.000
_cell.length_b   1.000
_cell.length_c   1.000
_cell.angle_alpha   90.00
_cell.angle_beta   90.00
_cell.angle_gamma   90.00
#
_symmetry.space_group_name_H-M   'P 1'
#
loop_
_entity.id
_entity.type
_entity.pdbx_description
1 polymer ?
#
loop_
_entity_poly.entity_id
_entity_poly.type
_entity_poly.pdbx_seq_one_letter_code
_entity_poly.pdbx_strand_id
1 'polypeptide(L)'
;GLTGADAWLGFGSIHLVWALGERIGTEDSLIYWAAKHRIPVCIPGITDGSIGAQLFMFRQKYRDFHIDTLADEQVMSDLTWDVETSNALMVGGGISKHHVIWWNQYRGGLDAAVYITTAPEHDGSLSGARLREAISWGKMRPEAPNVCVEGDASVLLPLLGADLFTRG
;
A
#
# COMPACT_ATOMS: atom_id res chain seq x y z
N GLY A 1 -20.05 -5.91 -23.75
CA GLY A 1 -19.63 -5.66 -22.36
C GLY A 1 -18.61 -4.55 -22.37
N LEU A 2 -18.42 -3.86 -21.24
CA LEU A 2 -17.34 -2.89 -21.06
C LEU A 2 -15.98 -3.60 -21.20
N THR A 3 -14.93 -2.89 -21.64
CA THR A 3 -13.60 -3.46 -21.94
C THR A 3 -12.49 -2.59 -21.37
N GLY A 4 -11.38 -3.21 -20.94
CA GLY A 4 -10.22 -2.48 -20.42
C GLY A 4 -10.52 -1.76 -19.09
N ALA A 5 -9.87 -0.62 -18.84
CA ALA A 5 -10.07 0.19 -17.64
C ALA A 5 -11.54 0.64 -17.44
N ASP A 6 -12.28 0.80 -18.54
CA ASP A 6 -13.72 1.14 -18.50
C ASP A 6 -14.60 0.00 -17.98
N ALA A 7 -14.06 -1.22 -17.83
CA ALA A 7 -14.78 -2.34 -17.22
C ALA A 7 -14.98 -2.17 -15.70
N TRP A 8 -14.18 -1.32 -15.06
CA TRP A 8 -14.15 -1.15 -13.61
C TRP A 8 -14.19 0.33 -13.22
N LEU A 9 -15.39 0.91 -13.26
CA LEU A 9 -15.69 2.24 -12.69
C LEU A 9 -16.28 2.06 -11.28
N GLY A 10 -15.43 1.73 -10.30
CA GLY A 10 -15.84 1.52 -8.91
C GLY A 10 -15.26 2.55 -7.94
N PHE A 11 -15.98 2.81 -6.85
CA PHE A 11 -15.54 3.73 -5.78
C PHE A 11 -14.92 2.94 -4.62
N GLY A 12 -13.60 2.81 -4.64
CA GLY A 12 -12.80 2.12 -3.62
C GLY A 12 -12.23 3.02 -2.51
N SER A 13 -11.35 2.46 -1.68
CA SER A 13 -10.65 3.19 -0.62
C SER A 13 -9.74 4.30 -1.16
N ILE A 14 -9.12 4.10 -2.34
CA ILE A 14 -8.29 5.12 -2.98
C ILE A 14 -9.12 6.38 -3.28
N HIS A 15 -10.29 6.19 -3.88
CA HIS A 15 -11.23 7.25 -4.21
C HIS A 15 -11.79 7.93 -2.95
N LEU A 16 -12.06 7.15 -1.91
CA LEU A 16 -12.48 7.67 -0.61
C LEU A 16 -11.40 8.54 0.02
N VAL A 17 -10.13 8.10 0.03
CA VAL A 17 -9.01 8.87 0.58
C VAL A 17 -8.84 10.19 -0.16
N TRP A 18 -8.94 10.19 -1.50
CA TRP A 18 -8.90 11.44 -2.27
C TRP A 18 -10.05 12.38 -1.92
N ALA A 19 -11.29 11.88 -1.85
CA ALA A 19 -12.44 12.69 -1.47
C ALA A 19 -12.34 13.25 -0.04
N LEU A 20 -11.75 12.50 0.90
CA LEU A 20 -11.50 12.97 2.26
C LEU A 20 -10.35 13.99 2.31
N GLY A 21 -9.28 13.78 1.54
CA GLY A 21 -8.14 14.69 1.43
C GLY A 21 -8.51 16.05 0.81
N GLU A 22 -9.38 16.04 -0.20
CA GLU A 22 -9.94 17.28 -0.78
C GLU A 22 -10.83 18.03 0.23
N ARG A 23 -11.59 17.30 1.06
CA ARG A 23 -12.50 17.89 2.07
C ARG A 23 -11.79 18.40 3.32
N ILE A 24 -10.74 17.73 3.80
CA ILE A 24 -9.99 18.20 4.97
C ILE A 24 -9.27 19.51 4.66
N GLY A 25 -8.70 19.62 3.45
CA GLY A 25 -8.20 20.88 2.90
C GLY A 25 -6.98 21.50 3.59
N THR A 26 -6.33 20.78 4.52
CA THR A 26 -5.20 21.29 5.31
C THR A 26 -3.87 20.62 4.93
N GLU A 27 -2.81 21.42 4.81
CA GLU A 27 -1.49 20.96 4.37
C GLU A 27 -0.72 20.13 5.43
N ASP A 28 -1.21 20.07 6.66
CA ASP A 28 -0.68 19.24 7.75
C ASP A 28 -1.10 17.76 7.66
N SER A 29 -1.98 17.42 6.72
CA SER A 29 -2.52 16.08 6.53
C SER A 29 -1.84 15.33 5.37
N LEU A 30 -1.44 14.08 5.60
CA LEU A 30 -0.90 13.22 4.54
C LEU A 30 -1.90 13.00 3.41
N ILE A 31 -3.18 12.78 3.74
CA ILE A 31 -4.21 12.48 2.75
C ILE A 31 -4.58 13.71 1.91
N TYR A 32 -4.34 14.92 2.41
CA TYR A 32 -4.45 16.15 1.61
C TYR A 32 -3.46 16.12 0.44
N TRP A 33 -2.18 15.83 0.73
CA TRP A 33 -1.15 15.74 -0.31
C TRP A 33 -1.38 14.56 -1.25
N ALA A 34 -1.84 13.43 -0.73
CA ALA A 34 -2.20 12.28 -1.56
C ALA A 34 -3.33 12.64 -2.55
N ALA A 35 -4.35 13.37 -2.10
CA ALA A 35 -5.44 13.83 -2.97
C ALA A 35 -4.97 14.89 -3.99
N LYS A 36 -4.22 15.89 -3.53
CA LYS A 36 -3.71 17.00 -4.36
C LYS A 36 -2.85 16.51 -5.53
N HIS A 37 -2.07 15.45 -5.31
CA HIS A 37 -1.17 14.88 -6.32
C HIS A 37 -1.68 13.58 -6.94
N ARG A 38 -2.93 13.18 -6.66
CA ARG A 38 -3.53 11.91 -7.13
C ARG A 38 -2.63 10.68 -6.84
N ILE A 39 -1.99 10.68 -5.68
CA ILE A 39 -1.20 9.54 -5.20
C ILE A 39 -2.20 8.51 -4.64
N PRO A 40 -2.26 7.28 -5.17
CA PRO A 40 -3.19 6.28 -4.73
C PRO A 40 -2.83 5.77 -3.32
N VAL A 41 -3.81 5.73 -2.42
CA VAL A 41 -3.68 5.17 -1.07
C VAL A 41 -4.66 4.02 -0.93
N CYS A 42 -4.18 2.80 -1.20
CA CYS A 42 -4.97 1.58 -1.08
C CYS A 42 -5.02 1.11 0.38
N ILE A 43 -6.22 0.84 0.89
CA ILE A 43 -6.47 0.33 2.24
C ILE A 43 -7.28 -0.97 2.14
N PRO A 44 -6.63 -2.13 1.96
CA PRO A 44 -7.35 -3.39 1.74
C PRO A 44 -8.27 -3.76 2.92
N GLY A 45 -7.90 -3.36 4.14
CA GLY A 45 -8.69 -3.56 5.37
C GLY A 45 -9.55 -2.36 5.76
N ILE A 46 -10.18 -1.64 4.81
CA ILE A 46 -10.85 -0.35 5.07
C ILE A 46 -11.94 -0.38 6.17
N THR A 47 -12.52 -1.54 6.44
CA THR A 47 -13.54 -1.71 7.48
C THR A 47 -12.98 -1.72 8.91
N ASP A 48 -11.69 -2.02 9.07
CA ASP A 48 -11.03 -2.19 10.37
C ASP A 48 -10.49 -0.86 10.92
N GLY A 49 -11.40 0.00 11.38
CA GLY A 49 -11.03 1.27 11.99
C GLY A 49 -12.20 2.24 12.16
N SER A 50 -11.91 3.43 12.66
CA SER A 50 -12.93 4.46 12.91
C SER A 50 -13.69 4.84 11.63
N ILE A 51 -12.97 5.00 10.50
CA ILE A 51 -13.60 5.24 9.18
C ILE A 51 -14.50 4.07 8.79
N GLY A 52 -14.06 2.83 8.97
CA GLY A 52 -14.88 1.64 8.72
C GLY A 52 -16.19 1.62 9.50
N ALA A 53 -16.16 1.98 10.78
CA ALA A 53 -17.36 2.11 11.61
C ALA A 53 -18.30 3.23 11.08
N GLN A 54 -17.76 4.36 10.65
CA GLN A 54 -18.55 5.44 10.02
C GLN A 54 -19.17 5.00 8.70
N LEU A 55 -18.44 4.27 7.85
CA LEU A 55 -18.96 3.70 6.60
C LEU A 55 -20.10 2.72 6.88
N PHE A 56 -19.98 1.89 7.91
CA PHE A 56 -21.05 0.99 8.33
C PHE A 56 -22.31 1.75 8.78
N MET A 57 -22.15 2.73 9.67
CA MET A 57 -23.27 3.57 10.12
C MET A 57 -23.90 4.37 8.98
N PHE A 58 -23.08 4.86 8.05
CA PHE A 58 -23.56 5.54 6.85
C PHE A 58 -24.42 4.60 5.99
N ARG A 59 -23.96 3.37 5.76
CA ARG A 59 -24.70 2.36 5.00
C ARG A 59 -26.02 1.94 5.68
N GLN A 60 -26.14 2.05 7.00
CA GLN A 60 -27.41 1.81 7.68
C GLN A 60 -28.50 2.81 7.26
N LYS A 61 -28.10 4.06 6.95
CA LYS A 61 -28.98 5.13 6.46
C LYS A 61 -29.12 5.14 4.93
N TYR A 62 -28.03 4.87 4.22
CA TYR A 62 -27.94 4.89 2.76
C TYR A 62 -27.56 3.49 2.26
N ARG A 63 -28.57 2.64 2.09
CA ARG A 63 -28.40 1.18 1.87
C ARG A 63 -27.75 0.83 0.53
N ASP A 64 -27.80 1.75 -0.42
CA ASP A 64 -27.20 1.69 -1.75
C ASP A 64 -25.71 2.06 -1.75
N PHE A 65 -25.21 2.71 -0.69
CA PHE A 65 -23.78 3.05 -0.59
C PHE A 65 -22.92 1.81 -0.30
N HIS A 66 -21.89 1.62 -1.13
CA HIS A 66 -20.91 0.56 -1.02
C HIS A 66 -19.51 1.10 -1.35
N ILE A 67 -18.51 0.63 -0.61
CA ILE A 67 -17.11 0.74 -1.03
C ILE A 67 -16.80 -0.50 -1.85
N ASP A 68 -16.32 -0.27 -3.07
CA ASP A 68 -15.88 -1.33 -3.96
C ASP A 68 -14.39 -1.58 -3.77
N THR A 69 -14.05 -2.59 -2.98
CA THR A 69 -12.64 -2.96 -2.76
C THR A 69 -11.98 -3.55 -4.00
N LEU A 70 -12.75 -4.12 -4.94
CA LEU A 70 -12.19 -4.66 -6.18
C LEU A 70 -11.76 -3.55 -7.15
N ALA A 71 -12.36 -2.36 -7.04
CA ALA A 71 -11.90 -1.19 -7.76
C ALA A 71 -10.47 -0.79 -7.36
N ASP A 72 -10.11 -0.92 -6.07
CA ASP A 72 -8.73 -0.67 -5.63
C ASP A 72 -7.78 -1.74 -6.19
N GLU A 73 -8.21 -3.01 -6.23
CA GLU A 73 -7.41 -4.10 -6.82
C GLU A 73 -7.14 -3.87 -8.32
N GLN A 74 -8.10 -3.31 -9.06
CA GLN A 74 -7.85 -2.90 -10.46
C GLN A 74 -6.78 -1.81 -10.54
N VAL A 75 -6.86 -0.77 -9.70
CA VAL A 75 -5.84 0.29 -9.67
C VAL A 75 -4.47 -0.29 -9.33
N MET A 76 -4.39 -1.20 -8.36
CA MET A 76 -3.14 -1.86 -7.99
C MET A 76 -2.58 -2.72 -9.12
N SER A 77 -3.45 -3.44 -9.85
CA SER A 77 -3.07 -4.17 -11.06
C SER A 77 -2.48 -3.23 -12.12
N ASP A 78 -3.17 -2.12 -12.42
CA ASP A 78 -2.74 -1.17 -13.45
C ASP A 78 -1.39 -0.51 -13.08
N LEU A 79 -1.17 -0.25 -11.78
CA LEU A 79 0.08 0.32 -11.28
C LEU A 79 1.26 -0.66 -11.33
N THR A 80 1.04 -1.98 -11.36
CA THR A 80 2.13 -2.96 -11.36
C THR A 80 2.32 -3.66 -12.70
N TRP A 81 1.30 -3.72 -13.56
CA TRP A 81 1.34 -4.54 -14.77
C TRP A 81 2.34 -4.04 -15.82
N ASP A 82 2.33 -2.73 -16.14
CA ASP A 82 3.10 -2.15 -17.25
C ASP A 82 4.26 -1.25 -16.79
N VAL A 83 4.72 -1.37 -15.54
CA VAL A 83 5.83 -0.56 -15.03
C VAL A 83 7.19 -1.21 -15.28
N GLU A 84 8.11 -0.44 -15.87
CA GLU A 84 9.50 -0.85 -16.11
C GLU A 84 10.22 -1.20 -14.80
N THR A 85 10.01 -0.40 -13.75
CA THR A 85 10.63 -0.58 -12.45
C THR A 85 9.60 -0.43 -11.33
N SER A 86 9.65 -1.33 -10.36
CA SER A 86 8.82 -1.29 -9.16
C SER A 86 9.66 -1.62 -7.93
N ASN A 87 9.81 -0.63 -7.05
CA ASN A 87 10.60 -0.70 -5.83
C ASN A 87 9.71 -0.48 -4.61
N ALA A 88 10.08 -1.06 -3.46
CA ALA A 88 9.30 -0.95 -2.24
C ALA A 88 10.11 -0.45 -1.04
N LEU A 89 9.60 0.56 -0.35
CA LEU A 89 9.93 0.85 1.04
C LEU A 89 8.77 0.35 1.91
N MET A 90 9.01 -0.74 2.64
CA MET A 90 8.01 -1.35 3.52
C MET A 90 8.34 -1.01 4.97
N VAL A 91 7.39 -0.39 5.66
CA VAL A 91 7.50 -0.02 7.07
C VAL A 91 6.49 -0.83 7.86
N GLY A 92 6.96 -1.76 8.68
CA GLY A 92 6.11 -2.70 9.40
C GLY A 92 5.59 -3.85 8.52
N GLY A 93 4.91 -4.81 9.16
CA GLY A 93 4.40 -6.02 8.50
C GLY A 93 2.92 -5.94 8.12
N GLY A 94 2.23 -7.09 8.21
CA GLY A 94 0.79 -7.18 8.01
C GLY A 94 0.32 -7.03 6.57
N ILE A 95 -0.92 -6.55 6.42
CA ILE A 95 -1.61 -6.51 5.13
C ILE A 95 -0.92 -5.58 4.13
N SER A 96 -0.36 -4.46 4.57
CA SER A 96 0.34 -3.50 3.70
C SER A 96 1.57 -4.12 3.06
N LYS A 97 2.43 -4.79 3.85
CA LYS A 97 3.57 -5.55 3.33
C LYS A 97 3.11 -6.59 2.33
N HIS A 98 2.13 -7.43 2.69
CA HIS A 98 1.69 -8.52 1.82
C HIS A 98 1.14 -8.01 0.49
N HIS A 99 0.30 -6.98 0.53
CA HIS A 99 -0.39 -6.46 -0.65
C HIS A 99 0.60 -5.89 -1.67
N VAL A 100 1.62 -5.14 -1.21
CA VAL A 100 2.69 -4.61 -2.07
C VAL A 100 3.48 -5.73 -2.77
N ILE A 101 3.97 -6.73 -2.00
CA ILE A 101 4.79 -7.81 -2.58
C ILE A 101 3.96 -8.76 -3.46
N TRP A 102 2.69 -8.98 -3.11
CA TRP A 102 1.78 -9.84 -3.87
C TRP A 102 1.46 -9.25 -5.24
N TRP A 103 1.13 -7.96 -5.33
CA TRP A 103 0.89 -7.30 -6.62
C TRP A 103 2.10 -7.31 -7.54
N ASN A 104 3.31 -7.25 -6.97
CA ASN A 104 4.54 -7.34 -7.73
C ASN A 104 4.86 -8.76 -8.21
N GLN A 105 4.24 -9.81 -7.65
CA GLN A 105 4.40 -11.18 -8.14
C GLN A 105 4.00 -11.31 -9.61
N TYR A 106 2.94 -10.60 -10.02
CA TYR A 106 2.37 -10.67 -11.37
C TYR A 106 3.27 -10.06 -12.45
N ARG A 107 4.26 -9.24 -12.08
CA ARG A 107 5.29 -8.68 -12.98
C ARG A 107 6.66 -9.37 -12.85
N GLY A 108 6.72 -10.52 -12.15
CA GLY A 108 7.96 -11.25 -11.89
C GLY A 108 8.75 -10.77 -10.67
N GLY A 109 8.14 -9.97 -9.81
CA GLY A 109 8.69 -9.51 -8.53
C GLY A 109 9.12 -8.06 -8.50
N LEU A 110 9.37 -7.55 -7.29
CA LEU A 110 10.03 -6.26 -7.03
C LEU A 110 11.46 -6.22 -7.56
N ASP A 111 11.89 -5.04 -8.04
CA ASP A 111 13.23 -4.79 -8.58
C ASP A 111 14.23 -4.37 -7.49
N ALA A 112 13.76 -3.75 -6.40
CA ALA A 112 14.50 -3.53 -5.16
C ALA A 112 13.55 -3.34 -3.98
N ALA A 113 14.03 -3.61 -2.76
CA ALA A 113 13.23 -3.34 -1.57
C ALA A 113 14.03 -3.05 -0.30
N VAL A 114 13.53 -2.10 0.49
CA VAL A 114 13.93 -1.84 1.88
C VAL A 114 12.78 -2.25 2.78
N TYR A 115 13.05 -3.11 3.75
CA TYR A 115 12.06 -3.55 4.72
C TYR A 115 12.47 -3.18 6.14
N ILE A 116 11.67 -2.37 6.84
CA ILE A 116 11.85 -2.02 8.26
C ILE A 116 10.84 -2.80 9.10
N THR A 117 11.31 -3.55 10.10
CA THR A 117 10.41 -4.37 10.94
C THR A 117 10.95 -4.62 12.34
N THR A 118 10.03 -4.81 13.27
CA THR A 118 10.31 -5.37 14.60
C THR A 118 9.87 -6.83 14.72
N ALA A 119 9.23 -7.38 13.68
CA ALA A 119 8.69 -8.73 13.71
C ALA A 119 9.80 -9.78 13.65
N PRO A 120 9.79 -10.77 14.56
CA PRO A 120 10.75 -11.86 14.55
C PRO A 120 10.41 -12.85 13.45
N GLU A 121 11.43 -13.53 12.90
CA GLU A 121 11.20 -14.52 11.84
C GLU A 121 10.71 -15.89 12.37
N HIS A 122 11.08 -16.25 13.61
CA HIS A 122 10.88 -17.61 14.13
C HIS A 122 9.41 -17.99 14.39
N ASP A 123 8.48 -17.03 14.36
CA ASP A 123 7.05 -17.27 14.52
C ASP A 123 6.36 -17.71 13.21
N GLY A 124 7.08 -17.73 12.09
CA GLY A 124 6.56 -18.11 10.78
C GLY A 124 5.52 -17.13 10.23
N SER A 125 5.42 -15.93 10.79
CA SER A 125 4.46 -14.93 10.35
C SER A 125 4.92 -14.25 9.06
N LEU A 126 3.95 -13.81 8.26
CA LEU A 126 4.24 -12.97 7.09
C LEU A 126 4.94 -11.66 7.49
N SER A 127 4.63 -11.11 8.66
CA SER A 127 5.32 -9.93 9.17
C SER A 127 6.80 -10.23 9.43
N GLY A 128 7.12 -11.36 10.07
CA GLY A 128 8.48 -11.80 10.35
C GLY A 128 9.29 -12.22 9.12
N ALA A 129 8.61 -12.71 8.08
CA ALA A 129 9.23 -13.27 6.88
C ALA A 129 10.24 -12.30 6.25
N ARG A 130 11.48 -12.76 6.09
CA ARG A 130 12.54 -11.96 5.46
C ARG A 130 12.33 -11.91 3.95
N LEU A 131 12.93 -10.94 3.27
CA LEU A 131 12.73 -10.74 1.82
C LEU A 131 13.18 -11.95 0.96
N ARG A 132 14.09 -12.79 1.48
CA ARG A 132 14.44 -14.09 0.87
C ARG A 132 13.24 -15.02 0.70
N GLU A 133 12.24 -14.94 1.58
CA GLU A 133 11.02 -15.71 1.44
C GLU A 133 10.16 -15.10 0.33
N ALA A 134 10.05 -13.77 0.23
CA ALA A 134 9.36 -13.13 -0.89
C ALA A 134 9.96 -13.56 -2.25
N ILE A 135 11.27 -13.76 -2.34
CA ILE A 135 11.95 -14.31 -3.53
C ILE A 135 11.47 -15.73 -3.87
N SER A 136 11.34 -16.63 -2.89
CA SER A 136 10.91 -18.01 -3.16
C SER A 136 9.48 -18.10 -3.73
N TRP A 137 8.65 -17.09 -3.42
CA TRP A 137 7.30 -16.95 -3.98
C TRP A 137 7.26 -16.17 -5.30
N GLY A 138 8.40 -15.69 -5.83
CA GLY A 138 8.41 -14.82 -7.02
C GLY A 138 7.82 -13.43 -6.80
N LYS A 139 7.65 -13.01 -5.53
CA LYS A 139 7.18 -11.67 -5.14
C LYS A 139 8.31 -10.62 -5.20
N MET A 140 9.55 -11.09 -5.30
CA MET A 140 10.76 -10.30 -5.50
C MET A 140 11.69 -11.02 -6.47
N ARG A 141 12.39 -10.30 -7.34
CA ARG A 141 13.35 -10.95 -8.27
C ARG A 141 14.53 -11.53 -7.49
N PRO A 142 15.11 -12.68 -7.89
CA PRO A 142 16.20 -13.31 -7.13
C PRO A 142 17.44 -12.42 -6.95
N GLU A 143 17.76 -11.60 -7.95
CA GLU A 143 18.93 -10.72 -7.97
C GLU A 143 18.64 -9.29 -7.50
N ALA A 144 17.38 -8.99 -7.11
CA ALA A 144 16.96 -7.66 -6.71
C ALA A 144 17.70 -7.20 -5.43
N PRO A 145 18.34 -6.01 -5.44
CA PRO A 145 18.94 -5.43 -4.24
C PRO A 145 17.91 -5.29 -3.13
N ASN A 146 18.20 -5.84 -1.97
CA ASN A 146 17.26 -5.83 -0.86
C ASN A 146 17.94 -5.79 0.50
N VAL A 147 17.26 -5.15 1.46
CA VAL A 147 17.72 -5.09 2.85
C VAL A 147 16.53 -5.17 3.80
N CYS A 148 16.69 -5.98 4.85
CA CYS A 148 15.78 -6.02 5.99
C CYS A 148 16.48 -5.39 7.19
N VAL A 149 15.97 -4.26 7.67
CA VAL A 149 16.46 -3.52 8.82
C VAL A 149 15.57 -3.84 10.01
N GLU A 150 16.15 -4.51 11.00
CA GLU A 150 15.44 -4.84 12.24
C GLU A 150 15.52 -3.65 13.21
N GLY A 151 14.37 -3.08 13.55
CA GLY A 151 14.30 -1.93 14.46
C GLY A 151 12.99 -1.17 14.35
N ASP A 152 12.80 -0.23 15.28
CA ASP A 152 11.60 0.59 15.38
C ASP A 152 11.57 1.68 14.30
N ALA A 153 10.46 1.76 13.57
CA ALA A 153 10.25 2.74 12.51
C ALA A 153 10.31 4.19 13.00
N SER A 154 9.90 4.45 14.25
CA SER A 154 9.94 5.80 14.85
C SER A 154 11.37 6.34 15.03
N VAL A 155 12.37 5.46 15.09
CA VAL A 155 13.79 5.82 15.14
C VAL A 155 14.40 5.80 13.73
N LEU A 156 14.11 4.76 12.96
CA LEU A 156 14.77 4.53 11.68
C LEU A 156 14.28 5.46 10.56
N LEU A 157 12.97 5.77 10.52
CA LEU A 157 12.44 6.65 9.47
C LEU A 157 12.96 8.08 9.55
N PRO A 158 13.05 8.74 10.72
CA PRO A 158 13.67 10.06 10.80
C PRO A 158 15.14 10.07 10.38
N LEU A 159 15.91 9.02 10.71
CA LEU A 159 17.31 8.91 10.29
C LEU A 159 17.45 8.74 8.78
N LEU A 160 16.62 7.86 8.19
CA LEU A 160 16.57 7.66 6.74
C LEU A 160 16.15 8.96 6.03
N GLY A 161 15.12 9.63 6.54
CA GLY A 161 14.66 10.91 6.01
C GLY A 161 15.72 12.00 6.12
N ALA A 162 16.42 12.10 7.25
CA ALA A 162 17.50 13.07 7.44
C ALA A 162 18.59 12.89 6.38
N ASP A 163 19.04 11.66 6.12
CA ASP A 163 20.05 11.41 5.07
C ASP A 163 19.52 11.71 3.66
N LEU A 164 18.29 11.30 3.34
CA LEU A 164 17.68 11.52 2.02
C LEU A 164 17.46 13.01 1.71
N PHE A 165 16.96 13.77 2.67
CA PHE A 165 16.58 15.18 2.46
C PHE A 165 17.72 16.18 2.72
N THR A 166 18.85 15.77 3.29
CA THR A 166 20.05 16.62 3.41
C THR A 166 21.01 16.51 2.23
N ARG A 167 20.89 15.44 1.44
CA ARG A 167 21.70 15.21 0.24
C ARG A 167 21.12 15.81 -1.05
N GLY A 168 19.94 16.44 -0.96
CA GLY A 168 19.32 17.23 -2.04
C GLY A 168 19.61 18.72 -1.87
#